data_AF-A0AAN6PAG1-F1
#
_entry.id   AF-A0AAN6PAG1-F1
#
_cell.length_a   1.000
_cell.length_b   1.000
_cell.length_c   1.000
_cell.angle_alpha   90.00
_cell.angle_beta   90.00
_cell.angle_gamma   90.00
#
_symmetry.space_group_name_H-M   'P 1'
#
loop_
_entity.id
_entity.type
_entity.pdbx_description
1 polymer ?
#
loop_
_entity_poly.entity_id
_entity_poly.type
_entity_poly.pdbx_seq_one_letter_code
_entity_poly.pdbx_strand_id
1 'polypeptide(L)'
;MAAPHRPAAKAPTAEDCAALEATYAGLRTANEQLRVGVREHCRLMTAKMIRFPGRFVNLDDLSSFERRGFEGADAFESEWWKQAARRDGLFHSEEKLDFQLERLKEPRAELERLQSAFRCRINDLSRPYLRSLSILDLPDELLLDIFELVEGFDLGSPFLDYAGAGRRDIKNTRLVCRRFCDMSSQLLVRLVRVGFNEPSLARLDEISRHPTIAKGVRVVRVVLHFHSFTHTDIEWLIAHHADDIEEQVDMFDRAKLWDYSIPKQTVSELSANLRNVASELTRLVSADPGHGGYCEGDEGLRARLEETHDQYLALLEKQESLITSGEFARLVGSAIARMPGARKLDFDDADFESLGALRRLMTPGVDVWDALHGLMLEPKTGYHVAEHHLALPSYQCIVDVIDAVRSAGTLLNSIDIKLSSLGRPGALVLSPDIRQRFSSGMQQLKEFAFTCTCGDNVGEQGVGDLEKFLWGCLNTASLQKLSLDMRYGKADTSMIDIWKVMGSRFRHELTDIFLGQVATDLSTLVLFLERLPERMRRLHQERVNLRSGTWKEVLDALQEKRYRAVILSEPRGAECDDMSDEDYDRIFGKDSTMLGCLSLAELYISSPNMRDHNPLRALEDGPGPSTVD
;
A
#
# COMPACT_ATOMS: atom_id res chain seq x y z
N MET A 1 -10.56 -48.39 -19.88
CA MET A 1 -11.89 -48.06 -20.42
C MET A 1 -11.68 -47.21 -21.67
N ALA A 2 -12.14 -47.69 -22.82
CA ALA A 2 -11.97 -47.00 -24.10
C ALA A 2 -12.77 -45.69 -24.10
N ALA A 3 -12.13 -44.59 -24.48
CA ALA A 3 -12.80 -43.31 -24.66
C ALA A 3 -13.84 -43.43 -25.80
N PRO A 4 -15.07 -42.89 -25.65
CA PRO A 4 -16.04 -42.93 -26.73
C PRO A 4 -15.47 -42.14 -27.93
N HIS A 5 -15.52 -42.74 -29.12
CA HIS A 5 -15.22 -42.04 -30.37
C HIS A 5 -16.07 -40.77 -30.44
N ARG A 6 -15.41 -39.61 -30.34
CA ARG A 6 -16.05 -38.31 -30.58
C ARG A 6 -16.38 -38.23 -32.08
N PRO A 7 -17.64 -37.93 -32.47
CA PRO A 7 -17.99 -37.76 -33.87
C PRO A 7 -17.17 -36.61 -34.46
N ALA A 8 -16.61 -36.84 -35.66
CA ALA A 8 -15.90 -35.81 -36.39
C ALA A 8 -16.85 -34.65 -36.69
N ALA A 9 -16.42 -33.42 -36.39
CA ALA A 9 -17.18 -32.21 -36.71
C ALA A 9 -17.46 -32.17 -38.22
N LYS A 10 -18.72 -31.93 -38.58
CA LYS A 10 -19.10 -31.72 -39.98
C LYS A 10 -18.37 -30.46 -40.50
N ALA A 11 -17.99 -30.43 -41.77
CA ALA A 11 -17.52 -29.17 -42.36
C ALA A 11 -18.73 -28.23 -42.55
N PRO A 12 -18.63 -26.95 -42.14
CA PRO A 12 -19.72 -25.99 -42.35
C PRO A 12 -19.93 -25.75 -43.84
N THR A 13 -21.20 -25.57 -44.23
CA THR A 13 -21.50 -25.15 -45.60
C THR A 13 -21.18 -23.66 -45.79
N ALA A 14 -21.01 -23.21 -47.03
CA ALA A 14 -20.78 -21.78 -47.31
C ALA A 14 -21.94 -20.89 -46.81
N GLU A 15 -23.17 -21.43 -46.82
CA GLU A 15 -24.37 -20.75 -46.31
C GLU A 15 -24.33 -20.61 -44.78
N ASP A 16 -23.88 -21.66 -44.07
CA ASP A 16 -23.70 -21.60 -42.61
C ASP A 16 -22.63 -20.59 -42.21
N CYS A 17 -21.50 -20.54 -42.94
CA CYS A 17 -20.44 -19.57 -42.70
C CYS A 17 -20.96 -18.13 -42.88
N ALA A 18 -21.70 -17.85 -43.96
CA ALA A 18 -22.29 -16.54 -44.20
C ALA A 18 -23.32 -16.15 -43.13
N ALA A 19 -24.17 -17.10 -42.70
CA ALA A 19 -25.13 -16.87 -41.63
C ALA A 19 -24.43 -16.60 -40.27
N LEU A 20 -23.34 -17.33 -40.00
CA LEU A 20 -22.54 -17.14 -38.79
C LEU A 20 -21.87 -15.76 -38.77
N GLU A 21 -21.24 -15.36 -39.87
CA GLU A 21 -20.61 -14.04 -40.03
C GLU A 21 -21.62 -12.91 -39.82
N ALA A 22 -22.80 -13.00 -40.45
CA ALA A 22 -23.87 -12.03 -40.27
C ALA A 22 -24.36 -11.96 -38.81
N THR A 23 -24.49 -13.10 -38.14
CA THR A 23 -24.93 -13.16 -36.73
C THR A 23 -23.85 -12.61 -35.78
N TYR A 24 -22.56 -12.86 -36.04
CA TYR A 24 -21.45 -12.26 -35.30
C TYR A 24 -21.35 -10.75 -35.51
N ALA A 25 -21.59 -10.26 -36.73
CA ALA A 25 -21.68 -8.84 -37.00
C ALA A 25 -22.84 -8.19 -36.22
N GLY A 26 -24.00 -8.85 -36.18
CA GLY A 26 -25.15 -8.44 -35.35
C GLY A 26 -24.82 -8.39 -33.86
N LEU A 27 -24.17 -9.44 -33.32
CA LEU A 27 -23.73 -9.48 -31.92
C LEU A 27 -22.72 -8.37 -31.60
N ARG A 28 -21.76 -8.12 -32.51
CA ARG A 28 -20.77 -7.03 -32.34
C ARG A 28 -21.45 -5.67 -32.28
N THR A 29 -22.40 -5.41 -33.17
CA THR A 29 -23.18 -4.17 -33.17
C THR A 29 -24.00 -4.03 -31.89
N ALA A 30 -24.69 -5.08 -31.45
CA ALA A 30 -25.46 -5.07 -30.21
C ALA A 30 -24.56 -4.84 -28.98
N ASN A 31 -23.37 -5.44 -28.93
CA ASN A 31 -22.39 -5.22 -27.86
C ASN A 31 -21.89 -3.77 -27.82
N GLU A 32 -21.59 -3.19 -28.98
CA GLU A 32 -21.12 -1.81 -29.06
C GLU A 32 -22.21 -0.83 -28.62
N GLN A 33 -23.46 -1.03 -29.06
CA GLN A 33 -24.60 -0.24 -28.62
C GLN A 33 -24.88 -0.40 -27.12
N LEU A 34 -24.79 -1.63 -26.60
CA LEU A 34 -24.93 -1.88 -25.16
C LEU A 34 -23.83 -1.18 -24.37
N ARG A 35 -22.58 -1.21 -24.86
CA ARG A 35 -21.46 -0.51 -24.23
C ARG A 35 -21.69 1.00 -24.21
N VAL A 36 -22.18 1.58 -25.31
CA VAL A 36 -22.57 3.00 -25.37
C VAL A 36 -23.69 3.30 -24.36
N GLY A 37 -24.73 2.47 -24.29
CA GLY A 37 -25.83 2.64 -23.33
C GLY A 37 -25.39 2.52 -21.87
N VAL A 38 -24.50 1.57 -21.56
CA VAL A 38 -23.89 1.41 -20.23
C VAL A 38 -23.04 2.62 -19.88
N ARG A 39 -22.22 3.13 -20.81
CA ARG A 39 -21.45 4.36 -20.59
C ARG A 39 -22.39 5.53 -20.29
N GLU A 40 -23.45 5.71 -21.07
CA GLU A 40 -24.42 6.79 -20.86
C GLU A 40 -25.11 6.68 -19.50
N HIS A 41 -25.53 5.47 -19.11
CA HIS A 41 -26.08 5.20 -17.79
C HIS A 41 -25.08 5.56 -16.68
N CYS A 42 -23.83 5.12 -16.80
CA CYS A 42 -22.79 5.45 -15.82
C CYS A 42 -22.53 6.96 -15.76
N ARG A 43 -22.50 7.68 -16.89
CA ARG A 43 -22.34 9.14 -16.91
C ARG A 43 -23.50 9.86 -16.21
N LEU A 44 -24.74 9.42 -16.46
CA LEU A 44 -25.93 9.96 -15.78
C LEU A 44 -25.91 9.64 -14.28
N MET A 45 -25.48 8.44 -13.88
CA MET A 45 -25.30 8.07 -12.48
C MET A 45 -24.23 8.91 -11.80
N THR A 46 -23.05 9.06 -12.44
CA THR A 46 -21.99 9.96 -11.96
C THR A 46 -22.50 11.39 -11.84
N ALA A 47 -23.22 11.91 -12.84
CA ALA A 47 -23.84 13.23 -12.77
C ALA A 47 -24.86 13.36 -11.64
N LYS A 48 -25.68 12.34 -11.43
CA LYS A 48 -26.67 12.29 -10.35
C LYS A 48 -25.99 12.31 -8.98
N MET A 49 -24.98 11.47 -8.79
CA MET A 49 -24.23 11.38 -7.53
C MET A 49 -23.43 12.66 -7.24
N ILE A 50 -22.86 13.31 -8.27
CA ILE A 50 -22.11 14.57 -8.13
C ILE A 50 -23.05 15.76 -7.85
N ARG A 51 -24.21 15.85 -8.52
CA ARG A 51 -25.12 17.01 -8.39
C ARG A 51 -26.14 16.87 -7.25
N PHE A 52 -26.49 15.64 -6.86
CA PHE A 52 -27.52 15.33 -5.87
C PHE A 52 -27.05 14.20 -4.92
N PRO A 53 -26.05 14.46 -4.06
CA PRO A 53 -25.37 13.42 -3.27
C PRO A 53 -26.22 12.85 -2.11
N GLY A 54 -27.28 13.54 -1.67
CA GLY A 54 -28.00 13.31 -0.41
C GLY A 54 -28.68 11.94 -0.20
N ARG A 55 -28.51 10.97 -1.11
CA ARG A 55 -29.07 9.61 -0.99
C ARG A 55 -28.07 8.48 -1.23
N PHE A 56 -26.79 8.76 -1.52
CA PHE A 56 -25.81 7.73 -1.84
C PHE A 56 -24.78 7.61 -0.69
N VAL A 57 -24.69 6.41 -0.11
CA VAL A 57 -23.92 6.16 1.13
C VAL A 57 -22.50 5.64 0.84
N ASN A 58 -22.17 5.28 -0.41
CA ASN A 58 -20.91 4.61 -0.73
C ASN A 58 -20.08 5.33 -1.81
N LEU A 59 -18.88 5.80 -1.44
CA LEU A 59 -17.92 6.47 -2.32
C LEU A 59 -17.29 5.52 -3.35
N ASP A 60 -17.20 4.22 -3.05
CA ASP A 60 -16.65 3.23 -3.98
C ASP A 60 -17.50 3.11 -5.26
N ASP A 61 -18.81 3.31 -5.14
CA ASP A 61 -19.75 3.26 -6.25
C ASP A 61 -19.53 4.42 -7.23
N LEU A 62 -19.24 5.64 -6.72
CA LEU A 62 -18.99 6.81 -7.56
C LEU A 62 -17.75 6.60 -8.45
N SER A 63 -16.66 6.14 -7.85
CA SER A 63 -15.39 5.89 -8.56
C SER A 63 -15.56 4.81 -9.65
N SER A 64 -16.41 3.82 -9.39
CA SER A 64 -16.76 2.75 -10.33
C SER A 64 -17.58 3.28 -11.50
N PHE A 65 -18.63 4.06 -11.25
CA PHE A 65 -19.46 4.66 -12.30
C PHE A 65 -18.68 5.66 -13.14
N GLU A 66 -17.87 6.52 -12.51
CA GLU A 66 -17.06 7.50 -13.24
C GLU A 66 -16.06 6.80 -14.17
N ARG A 67 -15.34 5.81 -13.66
CA ARG A 67 -14.38 5.03 -14.46
C ARG A 67 -15.07 4.34 -15.65
N ARG A 68 -16.28 3.81 -15.45
CA ARG A 68 -17.04 3.12 -16.51
C ARG A 68 -17.68 4.09 -17.52
N GLY A 69 -18.12 5.26 -17.07
CA GLY A 69 -18.79 6.27 -17.90
C GLY A 69 -17.81 7.10 -18.74
N PHE A 70 -16.66 7.45 -18.17
CA PHE A 70 -15.67 8.35 -18.76
C PHE A 70 -14.35 7.66 -19.12
N GLU A 71 -14.27 6.33 -18.97
CA GLU A 71 -13.09 5.51 -19.32
C GLU A 71 -11.79 6.00 -18.67
N GLY A 72 -11.91 6.54 -17.45
CA GLY A 72 -10.80 7.08 -16.68
C GLY A 72 -10.39 8.51 -17.04
N ALA A 73 -11.06 9.16 -17.99
CA ALA A 73 -11.00 10.61 -18.15
C ALA A 73 -11.83 11.31 -17.07
N ASP A 74 -11.49 12.56 -16.78
CA ASP A 74 -12.25 13.40 -15.86
C ASP A 74 -13.67 13.65 -16.40
N ALA A 75 -14.67 13.42 -15.56
CA ALA A 75 -16.08 13.65 -15.88
C ALA A 75 -16.33 15.11 -16.29
N PHE A 76 -15.80 16.09 -15.55
CA PHE A 76 -16.06 17.53 -15.74
C PHE A 76 -15.46 18.07 -17.03
N GLU A 77 -14.32 17.53 -17.46
CA GLU A 77 -13.65 17.93 -18.69
C GLU A 77 -14.19 17.23 -19.94
N SER A 78 -15.04 16.21 -19.77
CA SER A 78 -15.61 15.48 -20.89
C SER A 78 -16.54 16.36 -21.73
N GLU A 79 -16.47 16.19 -23.05
CA GLU A 79 -17.43 16.82 -23.98
C GLU A 79 -18.87 16.45 -23.64
N TRP A 80 -19.09 15.24 -23.11
CA TRP A 80 -20.40 14.82 -22.64
C TRP A 80 -20.91 15.72 -21.51
N TRP A 81 -20.08 16.02 -20.51
CA TRP A 81 -20.47 16.82 -19.36
C TRP A 81 -20.68 18.29 -19.73
N LYS A 82 -19.81 18.83 -20.60
CA LYS A 82 -19.96 20.18 -21.16
C LYS A 82 -21.25 20.31 -21.96
N GLN A 83 -21.60 19.30 -22.76
CA GLN A 83 -22.86 19.26 -23.50
C GLN A 83 -24.05 19.08 -22.56
N ALA A 84 -23.97 18.17 -21.59
CA ALA A 84 -25.01 17.94 -20.58
C ALA A 84 -25.32 19.19 -19.76
N ALA A 85 -24.30 19.99 -19.40
CA ALA A 85 -24.47 21.26 -18.72
C ALA A 85 -25.20 22.30 -19.59
N ARG A 86 -25.00 22.26 -20.92
CA ARG A 86 -25.64 23.16 -21.89
C ARG A 86 -27.02 22.69 -22.34
N ARG A 87 -27.35 21.40 -22.15
CA ARG A 87 -28.56 20.76 -22.66
C ARG A 87 -29.72 20.96 -21.68
N ASP A 88 -30.65 21.87 -22.01
CA ASP A 88 -31.98 22.08 -21.41
C ASP A 88 -32.15 21.69 -19.93
N GLY A 89 -31.20 22.16 -19.12
CA GLY A 89 -31.18 21.98 -17.69
C GLY A 89 -31.24 20.54 -17.19
N LEU A 90 -30.49 19.62 -17.81
CA LEU A 90 -30.35 18.25 -17.33
C LEU A 90 -29.90 18.17 -15.86
N PHE A 91 -29.03 19.09 -15.43
CA PHE A 91 -28.54 19.18 -14.05
C PHE A 91 -29.41 20.03 -13.11
N HIS A 92 -30.56 20.54 -13.56
CA HIS A 92 -31.39 21.46 -12.75
C HIS A 92 -32.26 20.73 -11.71
N SER A 93 -32.54 19.44 -11.90
CA SER A 93 -33.24 18.64 -10.89
C SER A 93 -32.85 17.16 -10.97
N GLU A 94 -32.92 16.48 -9.82
CA GLU A 94 -32.68 15.04 -9.70
C GLU A 94 -33.67 14.24 -10.57
N GLU A 95 -34.93 14.68 -10.61
CA GLU A 95 -36.03 14.07 -11.35
C GLU A 95 -35.76 13.99 -12.86
N LYS A 96 -35.06 14.98 -13.42
CA LYS A 96 -34.67 14.96 -14.84
C LYS A 96 -33.61 13.90 -15.13
N LEU A 97 -32.64 13.73 -14.23
CA LEU A 97 -31.64 12.67 -14.36
C LEU A 97 -32.30 11.29 -14.19
N ASP A 98 -33.22 11.16 -13.24
CA ASP A 98 -34.01 9.93 -13.05
C ASP A 98 -34.86 9.60 -14.27
N PHE A 99 -35.51 10.59 -14.87
CA PHE A 99 -36.26 10.41 -16.10
C PHE A 99 -35.36 9.92 -17.25
N GLN A 100 -34.14 10.46 -17.40
CA GLN A 100 -33.20 9.98 -18.42
C GLN A 100 -32.69 8.57 -18.13
N LEU A 101 -32.40 8.25 -16.87
CA LEU A 101 -32.00 6.91 -16.43
C LEU A 101 -33.11 5.89 -16.71
N GLU A 102 -34.37 6.24 -16.45
CA GLU A 102 -35.53 5.41 -16.74
C GLU A 102 -35.70 5.19 -18.25
N ARG A 103 -35.53 6.25 -19.04
CA ARG A 103 -35.62 6.18 -20.51
C ARG A 103 -34.57 5.25 -21.13
N LEU A 104 -33.44 5.02 -20.46
CA LEU A 104 -32.40 4.10 -20.92
C LEU A 104 -32.70 2.62 -20.60
N LYS A 105 -33.66 2.31 -19.71
CA LYS A 105 -33.93 0.92 -19.32
C LYS A 105 -34.51 0.08 -20.45
N GLU A 106 -35.51 0.59 -21.15
CA GLU A 106 -36.17 -0.14 -22.25
C GLU A 106 -35.23 -0.44 -23.43
N PRO A 107 -34.50 0.54 -24.01
CA PRO A 107 -33.55 0.25 -25.08
C PRO A 107 -32.44 -0.71 -24.65
N ARG A 108 -31.97 -0.60 -23.40
CA ARG A 108 -30.97 -1.51 -22.86
C ARG A 108 -31.51 -2.93 -22.75
N ALA A 109 -32.71 -3.10 -22.21
CA ALA A 109 -33.34 -4.42 -22.09
C ALA A 109 -33.57 -5.05 -23.47
N GLU A 110 -33.93 -4.26 -24.49
CA GLU A 110 -34.06 -4.73 -25.87
C GLU A 110 -32.70 -5.17 -26.45
N LEU A 111 -31.63 -4.40 -26.24
CA LEU A 111 -30.28 -4.77 -26.67
C LEU A 111 -29.75 -6.02 -25.95
N GLU A 112 -30.05 -6.19 -24.66
CA GLU A 112 -29.71 -7.40 -23.89
C GLU A 112 -30.46 -8.63 -24.43
N ARG A 113 -31.74 -8.46 -24.83
CA ARG A 113 -32.51 -9.51 -25.53
C ARG A 113 -31.92 -9.84 -26.89
N LEU A 114 -31.55 -8.84 -27.70
CA LEU A 114 -30.91 -9.04 -29.01
C LEU A 114 -29.54 -9.72 -28.86
N GLN A 115 -28.71 -9.28 -27.92
CA GLN A 115 -27.43 -9.91 -27.60
C GLN A 115 -27.63 -11.38 -27.23
N SER A 116 -28.63 -11.68 -26.39
CA SER A 116 -28.97 -13.04 -25.99
C SER A 116 -29.47 -13.87 -27.18
N ALA A 117 -30.32 -13.31 -28.04
CA ALA A 117 -30.81 -13.97 -29.24
C ALA A 117 -29.68 -14.27 -30.25
N PHE A 118 -28.77 -13.32 -30.47
CA PHE A 118 -27.60 -13.53 -31.32
C PHE A 118 -26.66 -14.60 -30.73
N ARG A 119 -26.42 -14.60 -29.41
CA ARG A 119 -25.63 -15.66 -28.76
C ARG A 119 -26.29 -17.02 -28.90
N CYS A 120 -27.60 -17.13 -28.74
CA CYS A 120 -28.34 -18.37 -28.96
C CYS A 120 -28.19 -18.83 -30.42
N ARG A 121 -28.40 -17.93 -31.38
CA ARG A 121 -28.29 -18.27 -32.80
C ARG A 121 -26.87 -18.62 -33.24
N ILE A 122 -25.85 -17.92 -32.73
CA ILE A 122 -24.44 -18.29 -32.92
C ILE A 122 -24.19 -19.68 -32.36
N ASN A 123 -24.69 -19.99 -31.16
CA ASN A 123 -24.58 -21.33 -30.61
C ASN A 123 -25.28 -22.35 -31.52
N ASP A 124 -26.51 -22.11 -31.96
CA ASP A 124 -27.24 -23.06 -32.82
C ASP A 124 -26.53 -23.31 -34.15
N LEU A 125 -26.00 -22.25 -34.78
CA LEU A 125 -25.28 -22.32 -36.05
C LEU A 125 -23.88 -22.92 -35.92
N SER A 126 -23.17 -22.65 -34.82
CA SER A 126 -21.79 -23.10 -34.63
C SER A 126 -21.68 -24.49 -34.01
N ARG A 127 -22.62 -24.88 -33.15
CA ARG A 127 -22.54 -26.11 -32.33
C ARG A 127 -22.48 -27.42 -33.12
N PRO A 128 -23.04 -27.55 -34.33
CA PRO A 128 -22.79 -28.71 -35.19
C PRO A 128 -21.35 -28.83 -35.68
N TYR A 129 -20.60 -27.72 -35.67
CA TYR A 129 -19.27 -27.58 -36.27
C TYR A 129 -18.15 -27.39 -35.23
N LEU A 130 -18.49 -26.90 -34.04
CA LEU A 130 -17.56 -26.75 -32.94
C LEU A 130 -17.42 -28.06 -32.17
N ARG A 131 -16.17 -28.44 -31.88
CA ARG A 131 -15.92 -29.37 -30.78
C ARG A 131 -16.51 -28.75 -29.52
N SER A 132 -17.15 -29.53 -28.66
CA SER A 132 -17.59 -29.04 -27.34
C SER A 132 -16.37 -28.50 -26.59
N LEU A 133 -16.25 -27.17 -26.49
CA LEU A 133 -15.22 -26.52 -25.70
C LEU A 133 -15.69 -26.51 -24.25
N SER A 134 -14.81 -26.98 -23.38
CA SER A 134 -14.94 -26.91 -21.93
C SER A 134 -14.00 -25.84 -21.39
N ILE A 135 -14.17 -25.47 -20.12
CA ILE A 135 -13.21 -24.60 -19.42
C ILE A 135 -11.78 -25.18 -19.44
N LEU A 136 -11.64 -26.51 -19.58
CA LEU A 136 -10.37 -27.21 -19.71
C LEU A 136 -9.75 -27.11 -21.11
N ASP A 137 -10.40 -26.43 -22.06
CA ASP A 137 -9.86 -26.13 -23.38
C ASP A 137 -9.32 -24.70 -23.49
N LEU A 138 -9.49 -23.85 -22.46
CA LEU A 138 -8.85 -22.53 -22.40
C LEU A 138 -7.33 -22.67 -22.33
N PRO A 139 -6.53 -21.69 -22.77
CA PRO A 139 -5.12 -21.57 -22.43
C PRO A 139 -4.91 -21.35 -20.92
N ASP A 140 -3.74 -21.72 -20.40
CA ASP A 140 -3.42 -21.59 -18.98
C ASP A 140 -3.37 -20.11 -18.54
N GLU A 141 -2.95 -19.22 -19.43
CA GLU A 141 -2.87 -17.77 -19.20
C GLU A 141 -4.25 -17.19 -18.93
N LEU A 142 -5.24 -17.52 -19.77
CA LEU A 142 -6.61 -17.04 -19.58
C LEU A 142 -7.26 -17.63 -18.33
N LEU A 143 -6.93 -18.88 -18.00
CA LEU A 143 -7.44 -19.52 -16.78
C LEU A 143 -6.84 -18.87 -15.53
N LEU A 144 -5.56 -18.51 -15.56
CA LEU A 144 -4.92 -17.70 -14.52
C LEU A 144 -5.59 -16.35 -14.38
N ASP A 145 -5.77 -15.59 -15.46
CA ASP A 145 -6.38 -14.25 -15.41
C ASP A 145 -7.78 -14.30 -14.77
N ILE A 146 -8.57 -15.32 -15.10
CA ILE A 146 -9.88 -15.55 -14.47
C ILE A 146 -9.72 -15.79 -12.97
N PHE A 147 -8.78 -16.63 -12.56
CA PHE A 147 -8.55 -16.90 -11.15
C PHE A 147 -7.98 -15.69 -10.40
N GLU A 148 -7.09 -14.90 -11.00
CA GLU A 148 -6.57 -13.65 -10.40
C GLU A 148 -7.71 -12.64 -10.18
N LEU A 149 -8.66 -12.55 -11.12
CA LEU A 149 -9.87 -11.73 -10.96
C LEU A 149 -10.73 -12.20 -9.78
N VAL A 150 -10.89 -13.51 -9.61
CA VAL A 150 -11.65 -14.10 -8.49
C VAL A 150 -10.91 -13.92 -7.16
N GLU A 151 -9.58 -14.05 -7.15
CA GLU A 151 -8.74 -13.83 -5.97
C GLU A 151 -8.94 -12.42 -5.40
N GLY A 152 -9.13 -11.42 -6.28
CA GLY A 152 -9.34 -10.02 -5.90
C GLY A 152 -8.10 -9.39 -5.27
N PHE A 153 -6.90 -9.88 -5.63
CA PHE A 153 -5.65 -9.44 -5.04
C PHE A 153 -5.24 -8.05 -5.56
N ASP A 154 -5.27 -7.04 -4.69
CA ASP A 154 -4.80 -5.69 -5.00
C ASP A 154 -3.44 -5.40 -4.36
N LEU A 155 -2.41 -5.27 -5.20
CA LEU A 155 -1.04 -4.89 -4.80
C LEU A 155 -0.93 -3.44 -4.31
N GLY A 156 -1.93 -2.60 -4.58
CA GLY A 156 -1.99 -1.19 -4.22
C GLY A 156 -2.67 -0.90 -2.88
N SER A 157 -3.25 -1.91 -2.22
CA SER A 157 -3.85 -1.73 -0.90
C SER A 157 -2.75 -1.66 0.17
N PRO A 158 -2.71 -0.61 1.02
CA PRO A 158 -1.76 -0.53 2.14
C PRO A 158 -1.97 -1.64 3.17
N PHE A 159 -3.18 -2.17 3.22
CA PHE A 159 -3.53 -3.38 3.94
C PHE A 159 -3.52 -4.53 2.92
N LEU A 160 -2.41 -5.25 2.84
CA LEU A 160 -2.36 -6.58 2.22
C LEU A 160 -3.09 -7.58 3.12
N ASP A 161 -4.31 -7.22 3.56
CA ASP A 161 -5.12 -8.05 4.42
C ASP A 161 -5.46 -9.33 3.65
N TYR A 162 -4.91 -10.43 4.16
CA TYR A 162 -5.02 -11.79 3.65
C TYR A 162 -6.46 -12.36 3.62
N ALA A 163 -7.47 -11.51 3.81
CA ALA A 163 -8.85 -11.84 4.09
C ALA A 163 -9.81 -11.56 2.91
N GLY A 164 -9.31 -11.49 1.68
CA GLY A 164 -10.18 -11.48 0.51
C GLY A 164 -11.07 -12.72 0.46
N ALA A 165 -12.39 -12.55 0.29
CA ALA A 165 -13.35 -13.64 0.08
C ALA A 165 -12.89 -14.61 -1.03
N GLY A 166 -12.23 -14.08 -2.05
CA GLY A 166 -11.67 -14.81 -3.18
C GLY A 166 -10.62 -15.86 -2.82
N ARG A 167 -9.89 -15.72 -1.70
CA ARG A 167 -8.85 -16.71 -1.33
C ARG A 167 -9.45 -18.06 -0.96
N ARG A 168 -10.66 -18.07 -0.39
CA ARG A 168 -11.40 -19.32 -0.12
C ARG A 168 -11.81 -19.98 -1.43
N ASP A 169 -12.25 -19.20 -2.40
CA ASP A 169 -12.62 -19.70 -3.73
C ASP A 169 -11.43 -20.26 -4.49
N ILE A 170 -10.25 -19.64 -4.39
CA ILE A 170 -9.00 -20.19 -4.93
C ILE A 170 -8.68 -21.54 -4.28
N LYS A 171 -8.78 -21.66 -2.95
CA LYS A 171 -8.55 -22.95 -2.27
C LYS A 171 -9.53 -24.03 -2.73
N ASN A 172 -10.80 -23.68 -2.90
CA ASN A 172 -11.83 -24.59 -3.37
C ASN A 172 -11.63 -24.99 -4.84
N THR A 173 -11.19 -24.05 -5.68
CA THR A 173 -10.90 -24.25 -7.11
C THR A 173 -9.89 -25.38 -7.32
N ARG A 174 -8.92 -25.53 -6.42
CA ARG A 174 -7.91 -26.61 -6.46
C ARG A 174 -8.51 -28.01 -6.37
N LEU A 175 -9.70 -28.14 -5.78
CA LEU A 175 -10.37 -29.43 -5.59
C LEU A 175 -11.12 -29.90 -6.84
N VAL A 176 -11.25 -29.06 -7.86
CA VAL A 176 -12.04 -29.36 -9.07
C VAL A 176 -11.34 -30.41 -9.95
N CYS A 177 -10.09 -30.17 -10.34
CA CYS A 177 -9.30 -31.11 -11.14
C CYS A 177 -7.80 -30.78 -11.05
N ARG A 178 -6.93 -31.64 -11.59
CA ARG A 178 -5.46 -31.44 -11.58
C ARG A 178 -5.04 -30.10 -12.20
N ARG A 179 -5.56 -29.78 -13.39
CA ARG A 179 -5.25 -28.53 -14.09
C ARG A 179 -5.63 -27.31 -13.25
N PHE A 180 -6.82 -27.33 -12.66
CA PHE A 180 -7.28 -26.25 -11.79
C PHE A 180 -6.40 -26.16 -10.54
N CYS A 181 -6.02 -27.30 -9.94
CA CYS A 181 -5.06 -27.34 -8.84
C CYS A 181 -3.74 -26.68 -9.21
N ASP A 182 -3.16 -27.05 -10.36
CA ASP A 182 -1.85 -26.54 -10.80
C ASP A 182 -1.86 -25.03 -11.03
N MET A 183 -2.92 -24.50 -11.66
CA MET A 183 -3.04 -23.07 -11.95
C MET A 183 -3.40 -22.26 -10.70
N SER A 184 -4.42 -22.66 -9.94
CA SER A 184 -4.87 -21.92 -8.76
C SER A 184 -3.89 -22.03 -7.57
N SER A 185 -3.04 -23.06 -7.52
CA SER A 185 -1.99 -23.15 -6.48
C SER A 185 -0.96 -22.03 -6.59
N GLN A 186 -0.80 -21.41 -7.76
CA GLN A 186 0.03 -20.21 -7.94
C GLN A 186 -0.54 -18.99 -7.19
N LEU A 187 -1.82 -19.02 -6.80
CA LEU A 187 -2.49 -17.88 -6.17
C LEU A 187 -2.59 -18.03 -4.64
N LEU A 188 -1.95 -19.04 -4.06
CA LEU A 188 -2.02 -19.29 -2.62
C LEU A 188 -1.07 -18.41 -1.81
N VAL A 189 0.07 -18.09 -2.40
CA VAL A 189 1.18 -17.38 -1.77
C VAL A 189 1.67 -16.30 -2.74
N ARG A 190 1.10 -15.10 -2.62
CA ARG A 190 1.53 -13.92 -3.37
C ARG A 190 2.65 -13.14 -2.67
N LEU A 191 2.66 -13.18 -1.34
CA LEU A 191 3.66 -12.52 -0.50
C LEU A 191 4.37 -13.56 0.38
N VAL A 192 5.69 -13.46 0.45
CA VAL A 192 6.52 -14.28 1.35
C VAL A 192 7.25 -13.35 2.31
N ARG A 193 7.08 -13.56 3.62
CA ARG A 193 7.83 -12.87 4.66
C ARG A 193 9.11 -13.62 4.99
N VAL A 194 10.22 -12.91 5.06
CA VAL A 194 11.53 -13.43 5.46
C VAL A 194 12.13 -12.55 6.56
N GLY A 195 12.44 -13.15 7.71
CA GLY A 195 13.12 -12.50 8.83
C GLY A 195 14.54 -13.04 9.01
N PHE A 196 15.34 -12.38 9.85
CA PHE A 196 16.75 -12.73 10.09
C PHE A 196 16.92 -13.97 10.99
N ASN A 197 16.42 -15.12 10.53
CA ASN A 197 16.62 -16.40 11.20
C ASN A 197 16.61 -17.56 10.19
N GLU A 198 17.28 -18.65 10.55
CA GLU A 198 17.41 -19.84 9.71
C GLU A 198 16.07 -20.47 9.33
N PRO A 199 15.07 -20.63 10.24
CA PRO A 199 13.77 -21.19 9.86
C PRO A 199 13.05 -20.38 8.78
N SER A 200 13.15 -19.05 8.85
CA SER A 200 12.54 -18.16 7.86
C SER A 200 13.23 -18.28 6.49
N LEU A 201 14.56 -18.36 6.47
CA LEU A 201 15.34 -18.59 5.25
C LEU A 201 15.06 -19.97 4.64
N ALA A 202 15.00 -21.02 5.46
CA ALA A 202 14.67 -22.37 5.01
C ALA A 202 13.28 -22.43 4.36
N ARG A 203 12.29 -21.75 4.96
CA ARG A 203 10.95 -21.63 4.38
C ARG A 203 10.95 -20.85 3.07
N LEU A 204 11.69 -19.75 2.97
CA LEU A 204 11.83 -18.99 1.72
C LEU A 204 12.44 -19.87 0.62
N ASP A 205 13.47 -20.64 0.97
CA ASP A 205 14.16 -21.54 0.06
C ASP A 205 13.23 -22.67 -0.43
N GLU A 206 12.45 -23.28 0.47
CA GLU A 206 11.42 -24.28 0.13
C GLU A 206 10.38 -23.70 -0.85
N ILE A 207 9.82 -22.52 -0.53
CA ILE A 207 8.83 -21.85 -1.40
C ILE A 207 9.43 -21.55 -2.76
N SER A 208 10.69 -21.08 -2.81
CA SER A 208 11.37 -20.72 -4.06
C SER A 208 11.62 -21.91 -5.00
N ARG A 209 11.69 -23.13 -4.46
CA ARG A 209 11.90 -24.37 -5.23
C ARG A 209 10.59 -25.06 -5.58
N HIS A 210 9.48 -24.63 -4.99
CA HIS A 210 8.19 -25.26 -5.20
C HIS A 210 7.67 -24.97 -6.63
N PRO A 211 7.38 -26.00 -7.46
CA PRO A 211 7.17 -25.85 -8.91
C PRO A 211 5.95 -25.00 -9.31
N THR A 212 4.91 -24.95 -8.47
CA THR A 212 3.71 -24.13 -8.70
C THR A 212 3.72 -22.84 -7.87
N ILE A 213 3.94 -22.94 -6.55
CA ILE A 213 3.91 -21.79 -5.64
C ILE A 213 4.93 -20.72 -6.01
N ALA A 214 6.16 -21.07 -6.40
CA ALA A 214 7.20 -20.08 -6.76
C ALA A 214 6.79 -19.17 -7.93
N LYS A 215 5.99 -19.68 -8.87
CA LYS A 215 5.46 -18.90 -10.01
C LYS A 215 4.43 -17.85 -9.57
N GLY A 216 3.81 -18.11 -8.43
CA GLY A 216 2.75 -17.33 -7.80
C GLY A 216 3.21 -16.12 -7.02
N VAL A 217 4.41 -16.21 -6.43
CA VAL A 217 4.97 -15.15 -5.59
C VAL A 217 5.15 -13.88 -6.42
N ARG A 218 4.74 -12.74 -5.86
CA ARG A 218 4.85 -11.40 -6.43
C ARG A 218 5.71 -10.48 -5.58
N VAL A 219 5.62 -10.66 -4.26
CA VAL A 219 6.28 -9.84 -3.25
C VAL A 219 7.11 -10.72 -2.32
N VAL A 220 8.36 -10.31 -2.09
CA VAL A 220 9.13 -10.81 -0.95
C VAL A 220 9.28 -9.65 0.02
N ARG A 221 8.86 -9.85 1.27
CA ARG A 221 8.97 -8.87 2.34
C ARG A 221 10.06 -9.29 3.30
N VAL A 222 11.09 -8.47 3.42
CA VAL A 222 12.12 -8.57 4.44
C VAL A 222 11.59 -7.89 5.70
N VAL A 223 11.38 -8.69 6.74
CA VAL A 223 10.92 -8.24 8.05
C VAL A 223 12.13 -7.80 8.86
N LEU A 224 12.22 -6.49 9.11
CA LEU A 224 13.38 -5.84 9.71
C LEU A 224 13.31 -5.84 11.25
N HIS A 225 13.10 -7.00 11.84
CA HIS A 225 13.09 -7.16 13.30
C HIS A 225 14.46 -7.60 13.81
N PHE A 226 14.95 -6.94 14.84
CA PHE A 226 16.30 -7.14 15.36
C PHE A 226 16.31 -7.51 16.84
N HIS A 227 17.19 -8.43 17.21
CA HIS A 227 17.57 -8.61 18.60
C HIS A 227 18.43 -7.40 19.00
N SER A 228 18.05 -6.71 20.08
CA SER A 228 18.77 -5.52 20.52
C SER A 228 19.97 -5.88 21.39
N PHE A 229 21.09 -5.18 21.16
CA PHE A 229 22.28 -5.23 22.00
C PHE A 229 22.07 -4.63 23.39
N THR A 230 21.02 -3.83 23.64
CA THR A 230 20.74 -3.32 25.00
C THR A 230 20.36 -4.45 25.96
N HIS A 231 19.82 -5.55 25.45
CA HIS A 231 19.45 -6.72 26.22
C HIS A 231 20.62 -7.70 26.45
N THR A 232 21.88 -7.33 26.17
CA THR A 232 23.01 -8.17 26.57
C THR A 232 23.17 -8.22 28.09
N ASP A 233 22.63 -7.23 28.81
CA ASP A 233 22.49 -7.25 30.26
C ASP A 233 21.14 -7.87 30.63
N ILE A 234 21.18 -8.93 31.45
CA ILE A 234 19.99 -9.64 31.91
C ILE A 234 19.07 -8.74 32.74
N GLU A 235 19.63 -7.88 33.58
CA GLU A 235 18.83 -6.99 34.45
C GLU A 235 18.06 -5.98 33.58
N TRP A 236 18.69 -5.51 32.51
CA TRP A 236 18.05 -4.62 31.54
C TRP A 236 16.95 -5.32 30.73
N LEU A 237 17.18 -6.58 30.33
CA LEU A 237 16.16 -7.40 29.68
C LEU A 237 14.95 -7.64 30.59
N ILE A 238 15.18 -8.01 31.85
CA ILE A 238 14.11 -8.25 32.82
C ILE A 238 13.32 -6.96 33.07
N ALA A 239 14.01 -5.84 33.34
CA ALA A 239 13.37 -4.56 33.59
C ALA A 239 12.52 -4.09 32.39
N HIS A 240 13.08 -4.17 31.17
CA HIS A 240 12.35 -3.79 29.96
C HIS A 240 11.07 -4.61 29.77
N HIS A 241 11.12 -5.92 29.98
CA HIS A 241 9.93 -6.77 29.86
C HIS A 241 8.92 -6.58 30.99
N ALA A 242 9.36 -6.20 32.20
CA ALA A 242 8.45 -5.82 33.27
C ALA A 242 7.65 -4.56 32.89
N ASP A 243 8.34 -3.53 32.38
CA ASP A 243 7.72 -2.27 31.94
C ASP A 243 6.78 -2.49 30.74
N ASP A 244 7.22 -3.25 29.73
CA ASP A 244 6.40 -3.59 28.56
C ASP A 244 5.12 -4.32 28.97
N ILE A 245 5.19 -5.32 29.85
CA ILE A 245 3.98 -6.03 30.32
C ILE A 245 3.00 -5.06 31.01
N GLU A 246 3.46 -4.17 31.90
CA GLU A 246 2.58 -3.20 32.56
C GLU A 246 1.93 -2.24 31.56
N GLU A 247 2.69 -1.71 30.60
CA GLU A 247 2.16 -0.82 29.56
C GLU A 247 1.10 -1.52 28.70
N GLN A 248 1.33 -2.78 28.34
CA GLN A 248 0.39 -3.57 27.55
C GLN A 248 -0.90 -3.86 28.32
N VAL A 249 -0.82 -4.19 29.62
CA VAL A 249 -2.02 -4.37 30.46
C VAL A 249 -2.80 -3.07 30.55
N ASP A 250 -2.11 -1.94 30.77
CA ASP A 250 -2.72 -0.61 30.82
C ASP A 250 -3.42 -0.23 29.51
N MET A 251 -2.78 -0.49 28.37
CA MET A 251 -3.37 -0.27 27.05
C MET A 251 -4.62 -1.15 26.86
N PHE A 252 -4.56 -2.42 27.25
CA PHE A 252 -5.66 -3.36 27.13
C PHE A 252 -6.88 -2.95 27.98
N ASP A 253 -6.62 -2.51 29.21
CA ASP A 253 -7.65 -2.01 30.13
C ASP A 253 -8.30 -0.72 29.58
N ARG A 254 -7.51 0.21 29.02
CA ARG A 254 -8.00 1.49 28.44
C ARG A 254 -8.79 1.30 27.16
N ALA A 255 -8.33 0.44 26.25
CA ALA A 255 -8.90 0.27 24.92
C ALA A 255 -10.17 -0.60 24.89
N LYS A 256 -10.53 -1.26 26.00
CA LYS A 256 -11.68 -2.21 26.10
C LYS A 256 -11.71 -3.24 24.97
N LEU A 257 -10.55 -3.67 24.49
CA LEU A 257 -10.41 -4.57 23.34
C LEU A 257 -11.07 -5.95 23.55
N TRP A 258 -11.43 -6.28 24.80
CA TRP A 258 -12.11 -7.50 25.19
C TRP A 258 -13.62 -7.53 24.90
N ASP A 259 -14.27 -6.38 24.66
CA ASP A 259 -15.74 -6.29 24.47
C ASP A 259 -16.26 -7.13 23.27
N TYR A 260 -15.38 -7.61 22.40
CA TYR A 260 -15.74 -8.33 21.18
C TYR A 260 -15.63 -9.86 21.24
N SER A 261 -14.98 -10.48 22.24
CA SER A 261 -14.73 -11.94 22.20
C SER A 261 -14.42 -12.67 23.53
N ILE A 262 -14.13 -11.99 24.64
CA ILE A 262 -13.67 -12.66 25.87
C ILE A 262 -14.55 -12.25 27.07
N PRO A 263 -14.99 -13.18 27.94
CA PRO A 263 -15.72 -12.83 29.15
C PRO A 263 -14.93 -11.87 30.04
N LYS A 264 -15.60 -10.82 30.52
CA LYS A 264 -14.99 -9.76 31.35
C LYS A 264 -14.23 -10.30 32.57
N GLN A 265 -14.73 -11.37 33.19
CA GLN A 265 -14.08 -11.99 34.35
C GLN A 265 -12.71 -12.61 33.99
N THR A 266 -12.64 -13.33 32.87
CA THR A 266 -11.39 -13.91 32.35
C THR A 266 -10.35 -12.84 32.03
N VAL A 267 -10.80 -11.68 31.54
CA VAL A 267 -9.93 -10.52 31.29
C VAL A 267 -9.35 -9.97 32.58
N SER A 268 -10.18 -9.76 33.61
CA SER A 268 -9.70 -9.25 34.90
C SER A 268 -8.71 -10.21 35.57
N GLU A 269 -8.93 -11.52 35.45
CA GLU A 269 -8.00 -12.55 35.93
C GLU A 269 -6.67 -12.51 35.15
N LEU A 270 -6.70 -12.38 33.82
CA LEU A 270 -5.51 -12.26 32.99
C LEU A 270 -4.71 -10.98 33.30
N SER A 271 -5.38 -9.82 33.36
CA SER A 271 -4.73 -8.55 33.71
C SER A 271 -4.08 -8.61 35.09
N ALA A 272 -4.76 -9.21 36.08
CA ALA A 272 -4.20 -9.37 37.42
C ALA A 272 -2.96 -10.28 37.43
N ASN A 273 -3.00 -11.39 36.69
CA ASN A 273 -1.86 -12.30 36.58
C ASN A 273 -0.66 -11.65 35.91
N LEU A 274 -0.87 -10.86 34.85
CA LEU A 274 0.21 -10.15 34.14
C LEU A 274 0.85 -9.07 35.02
N ARG A 275 0.06 -8.29 35.77
CA ARG A 275 0.60 -7.32 36.73
C ARG A 275 1.38 -7.99 37.87
N ASN A 276 0.94 -9.16 38.32
CA ASN A 276 1.69 -9.95 39.29
C ASN A 276 3.05 -10.38 38.72
N VAL A 277 3.07 -10.89 37.48
CA VAL A 277 4.33 -11.27 36.79
C VAL A 277 5.25 -10.06 36.63
N ALA A 278 4.74 -8.91 36.17
CA ALA A 278 5.55 -7.70 36.05
C ALA A 278 6.11 -7.23 37.41
N SER A 279 5.28 -7.30 38.47
CA SER A 279 5.72 -6.99 39.84
C SER A 279 6.81 -7.95 40.33
N GLU A 280 6.72 -9.23 40.00
CA GLU A 280 7.74 -10.23 40.31
C GLU A 280 9.06 -9.95 39.58
N LEU A 281 9.01 -9.61 38.29
CA LEU A 281 10.20 -9.21 37.51
C LEU A 281 10.87 -7.95 38.07
N THR A 282 10.09 -6.89 38.33
CA THR A 282 10.59 -5.64 38.92
C THR A 282 11.25 -5.87 40.28
N ARG A 283 10.67 -6.75 41.09
CA ARG A 283 11.22 -7.13 42.39
C ARG A 283 12.56 -7.86 42.26
N LEU A 284 12.72 -8.75 41.26
CA LEU A 284 13.97 -9.46 41.01
C LEU A 284 15.12 -8.51 40.64
N VAL A 285 14.85 -7.48 39.82
CA VAL A 285 15.85 -6.46 39.45
C VAL A 285 16.22 -5.57 40.64
N SER A 286 15.25 -5.32 41.54
CA SER A 286 15.43 -4.42 42.69
C SER A 286 16.04 -5.09 43.93
N ALA A 287 16.17 -6.42 43.95
CA ALA A 287 16.60 -7.17 45.13
C ALA A 287 18.12 -7.08 45.35
N ASP A 288 18.54 -6.34 46.39
CA ASP A 288 19.94 -6.31 46.82
C ASP A 288 20.37 -7.71 47.34
N PRO A 289 21.38 -8.35 46.73
CA PRO A 289 21.93 -9.64 47.17
C PRO A 289 22.34 -9.66 48.65
N GLY A 290 22.65 -8.51 49.24
CA GLY A 290 23.17 -8.40 50.59
C GLY A 290 22.13 -8.29 51.71
N HIS A 291 20.82 -8.13 51.45
CA HIS A 291 19.83 -7.74 52.48
C HIS A 291 18.62 -8.68 52.64
N GLY A 292 18.70 -9.92 52.15
CA GLY A 292 17.68 -10.94 52.46
C GLY A 292 16.29 -10.67 51.85
N GLY A 293 16.24 -9.97 50.71
CA GLY A 293 15.01 -9.61 50.01
C GLY A 293 14.44 -10.67 49.06
N TYR A 294 15.04 -11.87 49.00
CA TYR A 294 14.58 -12.97 48.14
C TYR A 294 13.52 -13.82 48.84
N CYS A 295 12.43 -14.10 48.13
CA CYS A 295 11.39 -15.04 48.51
C CYS A 295 11.78 -16.48 48.12
N GLU A 296 11.20 -17.46 48.82
CA GLU A 296 11.35 -18.88 48.48
C GLU A 296 10.73 -19.14 47.09
N GLY A 297 11.57 -19.42 46.08
CA GLY A 297 11.16 -19.59 44.67
C GLY A 297 11.88 -18.65 43.68
N ASP A 298 12.45 -17.55 44.18
CA ASP A 298 13.12 -16.56 43.33
C ASP A 298 14.39 -17.08 42.66
N GLU A 299 15.13 -17.94 43.35
CA GLU A 299 16.33 -18.56 42.78
C GLU A 299 15.99 -19.42 41.56
N GLY A 300 14.86 -20.15 41.60
CA GLY A 300 14.39 -20.95 40.48
C GLY A 300 13.88 -20.11 39.31
N LEU A 301 13.19 -19.01 39.61
CA LEU A 301 12.72 -18.08 38.59
C LEU A 301 13.89 -17.34 37.93
N ARG A 302 14.87 -16.87 38.73
CA ARG A 302 16.09 -16.24 38.24
C ARG A 302 16.88 -17.19 37.33
N ALA A 303 17.07 -18.45 37.73
CA ALA A 303 17.73 -19.45 36.89
C ALA A 303 17.01 -19.65 35.54
N ARG A 304 15.67 -19.64 35.52
CA ARG A 304 14.89 -19.71 34.27
C ARG A 304 15.08 -18.48 33.38
N LEU A 305 15.15 -17.29 33.98
CA LEU A 305 15.41 -16.04 33.25
C LEU A 305 16.84 -15.99 32.70
N GLU A 306 17.82 -16.51 33.44
CA GLU A 306 19.21 -16.68 32.98
C GLU A 306 19.28 -17.64 31.78
N GLU A 307 18.60 -18.78 31.83
CA GLU A 307 18.50 -19.69 30.68
C GLU A 307 17.84 -19.01 29.46
N THR A 308 16.80 -18.21 29.70
CA THR A 308 16.13 -17.45 28.63
C THR A 308 17.07 -16.40 28.03
N HIS A 309 17.86 -15.73 28.87
CA HIS A 309 18.84 -14.74 28.44
C HIS A 309 19.97 -15.37 27.62
N ASP A 310 20.49 -16.52 28.03
CA ASP A 310 21.49 -17.28 27.26
C ASP A 310 20.95 -17.66 25.87
N GLN A 311 19.69 -18.09 25.79
CA GLN A 311 19.02 -18.37 24.51
C GLN A 311 18.86 -17.10 23.66
N TYR A 312 18.49 -15.97 24.27
CA TYR A 312 18.40 -14.68 23.59
C TYR A 312 19.75 -14.27 23.00
N LEU A 313 20.83 -14.38 23.77
CA LEU A 313 22.19 -14.07 23.32
C LEU A 313 22.61 -14.96 22.14
N ALA A 314 22.29 -16.25 22.18
CA ALA A 314 22.56 -17.17 21.07
C ALA A 314 21.76 -16.80 19.81
N LEU A 315 20.53 -16.30 19.94
CA LEU A 315 19.73 -15.81 18.80
C LEU A 315 20.30 -14.51 18.21
N LEU A 316 20.72 -13.58 19.08
CA LEU A 316 21.39 -12.35 18.67
C LEU A 316 22.68 -12.65 17.89
N GLU A 317 23.53 -13.54 18.39
CA GLU A 317 24.77 -13.93 17.71
C GLU A 317 24.50 -14.55 16.34
N LYS A 318 23.51 -15.45 16.23
CA LYS A 318 23.11 -16.05 14.95
C LYS A 318 22.59 -15.01 13.97
N GLN A 319 21.76 -14.07 14.43
CA GLN A 319 21.25 -12.99 13.60
C GLN A 319 22.40 -12.11 13.08
N GLU A 320 23.30 -11.68 13.94
CA GLU A 320 24.46 -10.87 13.56
C GLU A 320 25.37 -11.61 12.59
N SER A 321 25.60 -12.91 12.80
CA SER A 321 26.37 -13.75 11.88
C SER A 321 25.74 -13.80 10.48
N LEU A 322 24.41 -13.96 10.38
CA LEU A 322 23.69 -13.97 9.10
C LEU A 322 23.76 -12.65 8.35
N ILE A 323 23.74 -11.53 9.08
CA ILE A 323 23.81 -10.17 8.52
C ILE A 323 25.25 -9.88 8.08
N THR A 324 26.21 -10.01 8.99
CA THR A 324 27.62 -9.62 8.74
C THR A 324 28.32 -10.51 7.72
N SER A 325 27.96 -11.78 7.63
CA SER A 325 28.49 -12.69 6.59
C SER A 325 27.92 -12.41 5.19
N GLY A 326 26.84 -11.63 5.09
CA GLY A 326 26.07 -11.44 3.85
C GLY A 326 25.28 -12.67 3.41
N GLU A 327 25.24 -13.74 4.21
CA GLU A 327 24.54 -14.97 3.88
C GLU A 327 23.04 -14.75 3.70
N PHE A 328 22.43 -13.95 4.58
CA PHE A 328 21.02 -13.59 4.50
C PHE A 328 20.67 -12.99 3.13
N ALA A 329 21.39 -11.92 2.74
CA ALA A 329 21.17 -11.23 1.48
C ALA A 329 21.34 -12.15 0.27
N ARG A 330 22.40 -12.97 0.26
CA ARG A 330 22.68 -13.93 -0.82
C ARG A 330 21.57 -14.97 -0.97
N LEU A 331 21.07 -15.52 0.14
CA LEU A 331 20.00 -16.52 0.12
C LEU A 331 18.68 -15.92 -0.35
N VAL A 332 18.33 -14.71 0.12
CA VAL A 332 17.15 -13.97 -0.33
C VAL A 332 17.23 -13.68 -1.84
N GLY A 333 18.37 -13.14 -2.31
CA GLY A 333 18.60 -12.87 -3.72
C GLY A 333 18.49 -14.11 -4.60
N SER A 334 19.11 -15.22 -4.16
CA SER A 334 19.04 -16.51 -4.87
C SER A 334 17.62 -17.09 -4.91
N ALA A 335 16.84 -16.93 -3.84
CA ALA A 335 15.46 -17.38 -3.78
C ALA A 335 14.56 -16.58 -4.72
N ILE A 336 14.71 -15.24 -4.73
CA ILE A 336 13.96 -14.35 -5.63
C ILE A 336 14.26 -14.68 -7.11
N ALA A 337 15.52 -14.98 -7.45
CA ALA A 337 15.90 -15.36 -8.81
C ALA A 337 15.21 -16.66 -9.30
N ARG A 338 14.79 -17.53 -8.39
CA ARG A 338 14.01 -18.75 -8.71
C ARG A 338 12.50 -18.48 -8.83
N MET A 339 12.04 -17.30 -8.45
CA MET A 339 10.63 -16.90 -8.48
C MET A 339 10.36 -15.95 -9.67
N PRO A 340 9.82 -16.44 -10.79
CA PRO A 340 9.69 -15.64 -12.01
C PRO A 340 8.72 -14.45 -11.86
N GLY A 341 7.79 -14.51 -10.91
CA GLY A 341 6.83 -13.42 -10.65
C GLY A 341 7.28 -12.42 -9.56
N ALA A 342 8.32 -12.74 -8.78
CA ALA A 342 8.77 -11.90 -7.67
C ALA A 342 9.53 -10.69 -8.23
N ARG A 343 8.85 -9.55 -8.32
CA ARG A 343 9.40 -8.30 -8.88
C ARG A 343 9.22 -7.11 -7.94
N LYS A 344 8.60 -7.33 -6.79
CA LYS A 344 8.44 -6.36 -5.71
C LYS A 344 9.19 -6.84 -4.47
N LEU A 345 9.95 -5.94 -3.87
CA LEU A 345 10.68 -6.15 -2.63
C LEU A 345 10.19 -5.15 -1.59
N ASP A 346 9.69 -5.68 -0.47
CA ASP A 346 9.22 -4.88 0.65
C ASP A 346 10.23 -4.99 1.80
N PHE A 347 10.45 -3.89 2.50
CA PHE A 347 11.17 -3.83 3.76
C PHE A 347 10.24 -3.21 4.80
N ASP A 348 10.03 -3.90 5.91
CA ASP A 348 9.07 -3.46 6.93
C ASP A 348 9.64 -3.77 8.31
N ASP A 349 9.91 -2.73 9.10
CA ASP A 349 10.36 -2.86 10.48
C ASP A 349 9.21 -2.80 11.50
N ALA A 350 7.97 -2.61 11.03
CA ALA A 350 6.75 -2.51 11.83
C ALA A 350 5.76 -3.65 11.50
N ASP A 351 6.24 -4.81 11.04
CA ASP A 351 5.40 -5.97 10.72
C ASP A 351 4.96 -6.70 12.01
N PHE A 352 3.98 -6.11 12.70
CA PHE A 352 3.41 -6.65 13.93
C PHE A 352 2.68 -7.99 13.72
N GLU A 353 2.32 -8.38 12.49
CA GLU A 353 1.70 -9.71 12.24
C GLU A 353 2.67 -10.85 12.52
N SER A 354 3.97 -10.60 12.46
CA SER A 354 5.00 -11.59 12.78
C SER A 354 5.26 -11.76 14.27
N LEU A 355 4.80 -10.83 15.11
CA LEU A 355 4.90 -10.91 16.58
C LEU A 355 3.66 -11.58 17.15
N GLY A 356 3.80 -12.88 17.44
CA GLY A 356 2.72 -13.72 17.92
C GLY A 356 2.62 -13.77 19.44
N ALA A 357 3.71 -13.50 20.18
CA ALA A 357 3.78 -13.73 21.62
C ALA A 357 2.86 -12.80 22.43
N LEU A 358 2.68 -11.55 22.03
CA LEU A 358 1.78 -10.64 22.75
C LEU A 358 0.33 -11.11 22.71
N ARG A 359 -0.14 -11.63 21.57
CA ARG A 359 -1.46 -12.28 21.48
C ARG A 359 -1.54 -13.54 22.34
N ARG A 360 -0.44 -14.27 22.50
CA ARG A 360 -0.38 -15.48 23.34
C ARG A 360 -0.45 -15.16 24.84
N LEU A 361 0.19 -14.08 25.29
CA LEU A 361 0.08 -13.60 26.68
C LEU A 361 -1.37 -13.33 27.09
N MET A 362 -2.18 -12.87 26.13
CA MET A 362 -3.61 -12.57 26.33
C MET A 362 -4.54 -13.73 25.94
N THR A 363 -4.02 -14.93 25.68
CA THR A 363 -4.84 -16.10 25.32
C THR A 363 -5.25 -16.87 26.58
N PRO A 364 -6.56 -17.03 26.85
CA PRO A 364 -7.02 -17.77 28.03
C PRO A 364 -6.50 -19.21 28.06
N GLY A 365 -6.02 -19.65 29.23
CA GLY A 365 -5.55 -21.02 29.45
C GLY A 365 -4.11 -21.31 29.00
N VAL A 366 -3.37 -20.29 28.54
CA VAL A 366 -1.92 -20.39 28.29
C VAL A 366 -1.16 -20.05 29.57
N ASP A 367 -0.08 -20.78 29.85
CA ASP A 367 0.83 -20.46 30.94
C ASP A 367 1.55 -19.13 30.67
N VAL A 368 1.44 -18.19 31.60
CA VAL A 368 1.96 -16.82 31.41
C VAL A 368 3.49 -16.81 31.33
N TRP A 369 4.17 -17.70 32.06
CA TRP A 369 5.63 -17.79 32.05
C TRP A 369 6.17 -18.39 30.75
N ASP A 370 5.49 -19.39 30.19
CA ASP A 370 5.81 -19.93 28.87
C ASP A 370 5.59 -18.89 27.76
N ALA A 371 4.51 -18.11 27.86
CA ALA A 371 4.24 -17.01 26.95
C ALA A 371 5.27 -15.88 27.09
N LEU A 372 5.68 -15.55 28.32
CA LEU A 372 6.72 -14.57 28.60
C LEU A 372 8.08 -15.03 28.06
N HIS A 373 8.47 -16.28 28.31
CA HIS A 373 9.67 -16.87 27.73
C HIS A 373 9.68 -16.72 26.20
N GLY A 374 8.55 -17.03 25.55
CA GLY A 374 8.38 -16.79 24.11
C GLY A 374 8.58 -15.32 23.72
N LEU A 375 7.97 -14.40 24.46
CA LEU A 375 8.08 -12.95 24.22
C LEU A 375 9.53 -12.44 24.38
N MET A 376 10.24 -12.91 25.40
CA MET A 376 11.62 -12.48 25.68
C MET A 376 12.60 -12.91 24.59
N LEU A 377 12.31 -13.98 23.85
CA LEU A 377 13.14 -14.45 22.73
C LEU A 377 12.79 -13.81 21.39
N GLU A 378 11.65 -13.10 21.28
CA GLU A 378 11.24 -12.46 20.04
C GLU A 378 12.15 -11.25 19.71
N PRO A 379 12.53 -11.07 18.43
CA PRO A 379 13.22 -9.86 18.01
C PRO A 379 12.29 -8.65 18.12
N LYS A 380 12.86 -7.46 18.32
CA LYS A 380 12.11 -6.21 18.46
C LYS A 380 11.85 -5.58 17.09
N THR A 381 10.67 -4.99 16.93
CA THR A 381 10.35 -4.16 15.75
C THR A 381 11.12 -2.85 15.82
N GLY A 382 11.27 -2.17 14.67
CA GLY A 382 11.83 -0.81 14.64
C GLY A 382 10.99 0.16 15.47
N TYR A 383 9.68 -0.07 15.58
CA TYR A 383 8.78 0.72 16.43
C TYR A 383 9.17 0.62 17.91
N HIS A 384 9.29 -0.61 18.46
CA HIS A 384 9.70 -0.81 19.85
C HIS A 384 11.12 -0.27 20.10
N VAL A 385 12.01 -0.40 19.11
CA VAL A 385 13.37 0.18 19.22
C VAL A 385 13.31 1.70 19.34
N ALA A 386 12.46 2.37 18.56
CA ALA A 386 12.29 3.81 18.61
C ALA A 386 11.63 4.27 19.92
N GLU A 387 10.54 3.61 20.31
CA GLU A 387 9.71 3.95 21.48
C GLU A 387 10.45 3.75 22.80
N HIS A 388 11.15 2.63 22.97
CA HIS A 388 11.87 2.31 24.21
C HIS A 388 13.35 2.71 24.17
N HIS A 389 13.75 3.53 23.19
CA HIS A 389 15.12 4.03 23.03
C HIS A 389 16.19 2.91 23.04
N LEU A 390 15.88 1.77 22.41
CA LEU A 390 16.81 0.65 22.30
C LEU A 390 17.96 1.00 21.34
N ALA A 391 18.99 0.14 21.33
CA ALA A 391 20.08 0.28 20.36
C ALA A 391 19.52 0.23 18.93
N LEU A 392 19.74 1.32 18.19
CA LEU A 392 19.23 1.50 16.83
C LEU A 392 19.84 0.45 15.86
N PRO A 393 19.00 -0.23 15.05
CA PRO A 393 19.49 -1.22 14.10
C PRO A 393 20.27 -0.59 12.95
N SER A 394 21.12 -1.40 12.34
CA SER A 394 21.78 -1.08 11.09
C SER A 394 20.92 -1.56 9.92
N TYR A 395 20.35 -0.63 9.15
CA TYR A 395 19.57 -0.97 7.96
C TYR A 395 20.42 -1.22 6.70
N GLN A 396 21.74 -1.41 6.85
CA GLN A 396 22.66 -1.77 5.74
C GLN A 396 22.19 -3.01 4.97
N CYS A 397 21.52 -3.94 5.65
CA CYS A 397 20.91 -5.12 5.04
C CYS A 397 19.92 -4.80 3.89
N ILE A 398 19.28 -3.63 3.89
CA ILE A 398 18.39 -3.19 2.79
C ILE A 398 19.19 -3.10 1.49
N VAL A 399 20.33 -2.41 1.55
CA VAL A 399 21.25 -2.26 0.42
C VAL A 399 21.78 -3.63 -0.01
N ASP A 400 22.20 -4.45 0.95
CA ASP A 400 22.84 -5.74 0.68
C ASP A 400 21.86 -6.71 0.00
N VAL A 401 20.60 -6.77 0.46
CA VAL A 401 19.56 -7.60 -0.16
C VAL A 401 19.26 -7.12 -1.59
N ILE A 402 19.08 -5.81 -1.78
CA ILE A 402 18.84 -5.24 -3.11
C ILE A 402 19.99 -5.59 -4.06
N ASP A 403 21.24 -5.43 -3.60
CA ASP A 403 22.43 -5.74 -4.39
C ASP A 403 22.53 -7.25 -4.70
N ALA A 404 22.20 -8.10 -3.75
CA ALA A 404 22.20 -9.56 -3.91
C ALA A 404 21.12 -10.03 -4.90
N VAL A 405 19.91 -9.46 -4.87
CA VAL A 405 18.83 -9.74 -5.83
C VAL A 405 19.28 -9.39 -7.25
N ARG A 406 19.89 -8.22 -7.42
CA ARG A 406 20.45 -7.79 -8.71
C ARG A 406 21.57 -8.73 -9.16
N SER A 407 22.49 -9.05 -8.27
CA SER A 407 23.63 -9.93 -8.56
C SER A 407 23.19 -11.36 -8.90
N ALA A 408 22.03 -11.79 -8.41
CA ALA A 408 21.37 -13.04 -8.80
C ALA A 408 20.65 -12.96 -10.17
N GLY A 409 20.71 -11.82 -10.86
CA GLY A 409 20.15 -11.62 -12.20
C GLY A 409 18.66 -11.24 -12.23
N THR A 410 18.09 -10.82 -11.09
CA THR A 410 16.69 -10.38 -11.05
C THR A 410 16.60 -8.86 -11.09
N LEU A 411 15.69 -8.36 -11.92
CA LEU A 411 15.37 -6.94 -12.04
C LEU A 411 14.09 -6.65 -11.27
N LEU A 412 14.14 -5.68 -10.36
CA LEU A 412 13.01 -5.26 -9.54
C LEU A 412 12.22 -4.17 -10.27
N ASN A 413 10.90 -4.28 -10.21
CA ASN A 413 9.97 -3.27 -10.72
C ASN A 413 9.45 -2.36 -9.61
N SER A 414 9.45 -2.82 -8.36
CA SER A 414 8.87 -2.11 -7.22
C SER A 414 9.70 -2.34 -5.96
N ILE A 415 9.98 -1.28 -5.22
CA ILE A 415 10.62 -1.33 -3.90
C ILE A 415 9.78 -0.49 -2.94
N ASP A 416 9.45 -1.06 -1.79
CA ASP A 416 8.70 -0.40 -0.71
C ASP A 416 9.50 -0.54 0.58
N ILE A 417 9.85 0.56 1.22
CA ILE A 417 10.64 0.60 2.45
C ILE A 417 9.85 1.35 3.53
N LYS A 418 9.54 0.66 4.63
CA LYS A 418 8.79 1.20 5.76
C LYS A 418 9.60 1.05 7.04
N LEU A 419 9.98 2.18 7.59
CA LEU A 419 10.82 2.28 8.78
C LEU A 419 10.11 3.09 9.86
N SER A 420 10.18 2.62 11.08
CA SER A 420 9.69 3.30 12.28
C SER A 420 10.74 4.25 12.85
N SER A 421 11.99 4.09 12.44
CA SER A 421 13.12 4.95 12.76
C SER A 421 14.17 4.86 11.64
N LEU A 422 14.93 5.93 11.40
CA LEU A 422 16.07 5.90 10.47
C LEU A 422 17.26 5.08 10.98
N GLY A 423 17.18 4.57 12.23
CA GLY A 423 18.25 3.79 12.82
C GLY A 423 19.55 4.59 12.86
N ARG A 424 20.65 4.00 12.38
CA ARG A 424 21.92 4.71 12.11
C ARG A 424 21.92 5.18 10.64
N PRO A 425 21.67 6.47 10.32
CA PRO A 425 21.49 6.92 8.93
C PRO A 425 22.70 6.63 8.02
N GLY A 426 23.91 6.66 8.60
CA GLY A 426 25.15 6.31 7.90
C GLY A 426 25.19 4.87 7.36
N ALA A 427 24.38 3.96 7.90
CA ALA A 427 24.29 2.57 7.46
C ALA A 427 23.55 2.39 6.12
N LEU A 428 22.85 3.41 5.62
CA LEU A 428 22.24 3.38 4.28
C LEU A 428 23.14 4.00 3.21
N VAL A 429 24.28 4.57 3.61
CA VAL A 429 25.17 5.29 2.70
C VAL A 429 25.89 4.31 1.79
N LEU A 430 25.55 4.39 0.51
CA LEU A 430 26.26 3.67 -0.54
C LEU A 430 27.67 4.25 -0.71
N SER A 431 28.69 3.39 -0.60
CA SER A 431 30.04 3.75 -1.02
C SER A 431 30.04 4.19 -2.50
N PRO A 432 30.95 5.09 -2.93
CA PRO A 432 30.94 5.61 -4.30
C PRO A 432 30.94 4.52 -5.38
N ASP A 433 31.72 3.45 -5.17
CA ASP A 433 31.84 2.33 -6.12
C ASP A 433 30.58 1.46 -6.19
N ILE A 434 29.86 1.33 -5.07
CA ILE A 434 28.59 0.59 -5.00
C ILE A 434 27.48 1.43 -5.62
N ARG A 435 27.48 2.75 -5.43
CA ARG A 435 26.43 3.66 -5.90
C ARG A 435 26.16 3.54 -7.40
N GLN A 436 27.20 3.52 -8.23
CA GLN A 436 27.03 3.43 -9.68
C GLN A 436 26.41 2.09 -10.10
N ARG A 437 26.86 0.98 -9.49
CA ARG A 437 26.29 -0.36 -9.73
C ARG A 437 24.86 -0.45 -9.21
N PHE A 438 24.61 0.10 -8.03
CA PHE A 438 23.30 0.16 -7.40
C PHE A 438 22.29 0.90 -8.28
N SER A 439 22.60 2.12 -8.73
CA SER A 439 21.75 2.88 -9.64
C SER A 439 21.56 2.21 -11.00
N SER A 440 22.54 1.46 -11.52
CA SER A 440 22.35 0.66 -12.74
C SER A 440 21.33 -0.47 -12.57
N GLY A 441 21.22 -1.04 -11.35
CA GLY A 441 20.20 -2.03 -11.01
C GLY A 441 18.78 -1.47 -10.94
N MET A 442 18.65 -0.16 -10.76
CA MET A 442 17.36 0.54 -10.61
C MET A 442 16.75 1.00 -11.93
N GLN A 443 17.41 0.77 -13.08
CA GLN A 443 16.94 1.31 -14.36
C GLN A 443 15.57 0.80 -14.80
N GLN A 444 15.10 -0.34 -14.27
CA GLN A 444 13.75 -0.88 -14.52
C GLN A 444 12.75 -0.62 -13.39
N LEU A 445 13.16 0.09 -12.35
CA LEU A 445 12.31 0.41 -11.22
C LEU A 445 11.18 1.34 -11.67
N LYS A 446 9.94 0.88 -11.52
CA LYS A 446 8.71 1.60 -11.87
C LYS A 446 8.04 2.21 -10.65
N GLU A 447 8.19 1.59 -9.49
CA GLU A 447 7.55 2.04 -8.27
C GLU A 447 8.59 2.11 -7.15
N PHE A 448 8.61 3.24 -6.44
CA PHE A 448 9.42 3.39 -5.25
C PHE A 448 8.59 4.04 -4.15
N ALA A 449 8.55 3.39 -2.99
CA ALA A 449 7.94 3.90 -1.78
C ALA A 449 8.96 3.90 -0.64
N PHE A 450 9.03 5.00 0.08
CA PHE A 450 9.82 5.13 1.30
C PHE A 450 9.01 5.88 2.35
N THR A 451 8.72 5.20 3.45
CA THR A 451 8.07 5.77 4.63
C THR A 451 9.00 5.62 5.80
N CYS A 452 9.31 6.73 6.48
CA CYS A 452 10.08 6.69 7.71
C CYS A 452 9.52 7.63 8.75
N THR A 453 9.34 7.14 9.98
CA THR A 453 9.15 8.02 11.13
C THR A 453 10.52 8.48 11.64
N CYS A 454 10.78 9.78 11.57
CA CYS A 454 12.01 10.39 12.05
C CYS A 454 11.75 10.98 13.44
N GLY A 455 12.44 10.48 14.46
CA GLY A 455 12.45 11.14 15.78
C GLY A 455 13.10 12.53 15.72
N ASP A 456 12.93 13.32 16.78
CA ASP A 456 13.39 14.73 16.86
C ASP A 456 14.93 14.92 16.72
N ASN A 457 15.71 13.84 16.70
CA ASN A 457 17.18 13.85 16.79
C ASN A 457 17.91 13.56 15.48
N VAL A 458 17.24 13.58 14.32
CA VAL A 458 17.94 13.37 13.04
C VAL A 458 18.73 14.64 12.67
N GLY A 459 20.02 14.67 12.99
CA GLY A 459 20.90 15.77 12.59
C GLY A 459 21.07 15.89 11.07
N GLU A 460 21.53 17.05 10.59
CA GLU A 460 21.72 17.37 9.17
C GLU A 460 22.51 16.29 8.39
N GLN A 461 23.53 15.71 9.03
CA GLN A 461 24.33 14.62 8.45
C GLN A 461 23.46 13.40 8.10
N GLY A 462 22.51 13.04 8.97
CA GLY A 462 21.62 11.90 8.75
C GLY A 462 20.66 12.12 7.59
N VAL A 463 20.16 13.34 7.44
CA VAL A 463 19.34 13.74 6.28
C VAL A 463 20.16 13.68 5.00
N GLY A 464 21.39 14.22 5.00
CA GLY A 464 22.27 14.16 3.83
C GLY A 464 22.66 12.74 3.41
N ASP A 465 22.76 11.82 4.37
CA ASP A 465 23.05 10.41 4.11
C ASP A 465 21.84 9.68 3.51
N LEU A 466 20.64 9.97 4.01
CA LEU A 466 19.40 9.49 3.44
C LEU A 466 19.16 10.05 2.02
N GLU A 467 19.44 11.34 1.80
CA GLU A 467 19.34 11.96 0.48
C GLU A 467 20.22 11.22 -0.56
N LYS A 468 21.45 10.83 -0.18
CA LYS A 468 22.35 10.04 -1.05
C LYS A 468 21.79 8.65 -1.35
N PHE A 469 21.19 7.99 -0.35
CA PHE A 469 20.57 6.68 -0.52
C PHE A 469 19.37 6.75 -1.48
N LEU A 470 18.45 7.68 -1.22
CA LEU A 470 17.26 7.89 -2.05
C LEU A 470 17.64 8.28 -3.47
N TRP A 471 18.64 9.14 -3.65
CA TRP A 471 19.18 9.47 -4.98
C TRP A 471 19.67 8.22 -5.72
N GLY A 472 20.36 7.31 -5.02
CA GLY A 472 20.82 6.04 -5.58
C GLY A 472 19.69 5.15 -6.10
N CYS A 473 18.56 5.13 -5.38
CA CYS A 473 17.34 4.39 -5.73
C CYS A 473 16.56 5.04 -6.87
N LEU A 474 16.43 6.37 -6.83
CA LEU A 474 15.52 7.12 -7.68
C LEU A 474 16.15 7.59 -8.99
N ASN A 475 17.45 7.38 -9.19
CA ASN A 475 18.14 7.70 -10.44
C ASN A 475 17.80 6.72 -11.58
N THR A 476 16.53 6.71 -11.98
CA THR A 476 15.95 5.88 -13.04
C THR A 476 14.98 6.70 -13.88
N ALA A 477 14.92 6.43 -15.20
CA ALA A 477 13.95 7.05 -16.11
C ALA A 477 12.60 6.33 -16.12
N SER A 478 12.55 5.07 -15.67
CA SER A 478 11.37 4.19 -15.77
C SER A 478 10.37 4.37 -14.63
N LEU A 479 10.62 5.31 -13.72
CA LEU A 479 9.79 5.51 -12.54
C LEU A 479 8.42 6.06 -12.93
N GLN A 480 7.38 5.32 -12.54
CA GLN A 480 5.98 5.62 -12.80
C GLN A 480 5.25 6.09 -11.54
N LYS A 481 5.65 5.56 -10.38
CA LYS A 481 5.07 5.92 -9.07
C LYS A 481 6.17 6.22 -8.05
N LEU A 482 5.98 7.32 -7.33
CA LEU A 482 6.85 7.73 -6.23
C LEU A 482 5.99 8.00 -4.99
N SER A 483 6.38 7.43 -3.85
CA SER A 483 5.82 7.78 -2.55
C SER A 483 6.97 8.02 -1.57
N LEU A 484 7.07 9.22 -1.04
CA LEU A 484 8.02 9.58 0.01
C LEU A 484 7.23 10.15 1.18
N ASP A 485 7.30 9.53 2.35
CA ASP A 485 6.62 9.98 3.58
C ASP A 485 7.64 10.03 4.72
N MET A 486 8.03 11.24 5.15
CA MET A 486 9.04 11.44 6.17
C MET A 486 8.41 12.00 7.44
N ARG A 487 7.87 11.14 8.30
CA ARG A 487 7.12 11.58 9.47
C ARG A 487 8.05 12.12 10.55
N TYR A 488 8.36 13.42 10.49
CA TYR A 488 9.17 14.09 11.49
C TYR A 488 8.35 14.39 12.74
N GLY A 489 9.04 14.39 13.89
CA GLY A 489 8.50 14.95 15.13
C GLY A 489 8.30 16.48 15.02
N LYS A 490 7.91 17.11 16.13
CA LYS A 490 7.41 18.51 16.14
C LYS A 490 8.48 19.57 15.80
N ALA A 491 9.76 19.21 15.66
CA ALA A 491 10.84 20.15 15.39
C ALA A 491 11.17 20.26 13.88
N ASP A 492 10.93 21.44 13.31
CA ASP A 492 10.99 21.75 11.85
C ASP A 492 12.39 21.80 11.20
N THR A 493 13.48 21.45 11.89
CA THR A 493 14.80 21.98 11.48
C THR A 493 15.61 21.15 10.49
N SER A 494 15.17 19.96 10.05
CA SER A 494 15.94 19.16 9.07
C SER A 494 15.07 18.19 8.23
N MET A 495 14.22 18.76 7.37
CA MET A 495 13.48 17.98 6.37
C MET A 495 14.31 17.66 5.12
N ILE A 496 14.06 16.51 4.49
CA ILE A 496 14.63 16.14 3.19
C ILE A 496 14.28 17.17 2.13
N ASP A 497 15.29 17.57 1.36
CA ASP A 497 15.10 18.30 0.12
C ASP A 497 14.91 17.30 -1.04
N ILE A 498 13.67 17.23 -1.55
CA ILE A 498 13.28 16.32 -2.64
C ILE A 498 14.19 16.47 -3.86
N TRP A 499 14.72 17.66 -4.11
CA TRP A 499 15.48 17.93 -5.33
C TRP A 499 16.85 17.30 -5.34
N LYS A 500 17.53 17.33 -4.18
CA LYS A 500 18.81 16.64 -4.01
C LYS A 500 18.65 15.14 -4.29
N VAL A 501 17.47 14.60 -4.02
CA VAL A 501 17.11 13.21 -4.24
C VAL A 501 16.72 12.94 -5.70
N MET A 502 15.83 13.75 -6.28
CA MET A 502 15.24 13.49 -7.59
C MET A 502 16.16 13.85 -8.75
N GLY A 503 17.14 14.72 -8.52
CA GLY A 503 18.13 15.14 -9.51
C GLY A 503 17.52 15.93 -10.67
N SER A 504 18.33 16.23 -11.69
CA SER A 504 17.94 17.15 -12.77
C SER A 504 17.27 16.51 -13.99
N ARG A 505 16.85 15.24 -13.90
CA ARG A 505 16.42 14.43 -15.04
C ARG A 505 14.93 14.62 -15.36
N PHE A 506 14.57 14.55 -16.64
CA PHE A 506 13.17 14.47 -17.10
C PHE A 506 12.56 13.10 -16.77
N ARG A 507 11.31 13.10 -16.29
CA ARG A 507 10.61 11.88 -15.83
C ARG A 507 9.26 11.73 -16.49
N HIS A 508 9.27 11.48 -17.80
CA HIS A 508 8.05 11.43 -18.62
C HIS A 508 7.07 10.33 -18.24
N GLU A 509 7.52 9.28 -17.54
CA GLU A 509 6.66 8.18 -17.09
C GLU A 509 6.09 8.37 -15.68
N LEU A 510 6.59 9.33 -14.89
CA LEU A 510 6.20 9.52 -13.49
C LEU A 510 4.84 10.21 -13.42
N THR A 511 3.78 9.44 -13.21
CA THR A 511 2.38 9.93 -13.21
C THR A 511 1.73 9.99 -11.85
N ASP A 512 2.26 9.26 -10.86
CA ASP A 512 1.70 9.18 -9.51
C ASP A 512 2.77 9.57 -8.49
N ILE A 513 2.53 10.66 -7.76
CA ILE A 513 3.46 11.20 -6.77
C ILE A 513 2.74 11.39 -5.45
N PHE A 514 3.34 10.88 -4.37
CA PHE A 514 2.99 11.18 -2.99
C PHE A 514 4.23 11.74 -2.28
N LEU A 515 4.08 12.89 -1.63
CA LEU A 515 5.11 13.60 -0.90
C LEU A 515 4.55 14.02 0.46
N GLY A 516 4.97 13.34 1.52
CA GLY A 516 4.58 13.56 2.90
C GLY A 516 5.74 14.11 3.72
N GLN A 517 5.53 15.26 4.39
CA GLN A 517 6.46 15.84 5.35
C GLN A 517 7.88 16.05 4.79
N VAL A 518 7.96 16.76 3.67
CA VAL A 518 9.20 17.07 2.94
C VAL A 518 9.33 18.58 2.77
N ALA A 519 10.55 19.07 2.52
CA ALA A 519 10.77 20.48 2.22
C ALA A 519 11.17 20.72 0.77
N THR A 520 10.79 21.89 0.25
CA THR A 520 11.20 22.36 -1.07
C THR A 520 11.25 23.88 -1.11
N ASP A 521 12.06 24.42 -2.01
CA ASP A 521 11.98 25.81 -2.48
C ASP A 521 11.02 25.92 -3.66
N LEU A 522 10.41 27.08 -3.88
CA LEU A 522 9.52 27.33 -5.02
C LEU A 522 10.23 27.09 -6.37
N SER A 523 11.40 27.69 -6.56
CA SER A 523 12.16 27.59 -7.83
C SER A 523 12.44 26.12 -8.20
N THR A 524 12.74 25.33 -7.18
CA THR A 524 13.00 23.90 -7.27
C THR A 524 11.74 23.11 -7.60
N LEU A 525 10.61 23.42 -6.96
CA LEU A 525 9.32 22.78 -7.25
C LEU A 525 8.85 23.08 -8.67
N VAL A 526 8.96 24.33 -9.13
CA VAL A 526 8.61 24.71 -10.51
C VAL A 526 9.43 23.93 -11.52
N LEU A 527 10.77 23.89 -11.35
CA LEU A 527 11.66 23.12 -12.21
C LEU A 527 11.34 21.62 -12.20
N PHE A 528 10.89 21.09 -11.06
CA PHE A 528 10.45 19.71 -10.95
C PHE A 528 9.18 19.48 -11.77
N LEU A 529 8.15 20.32 -11.60
CA LEU A 529 6.90 20.24 -12.36
C LEU A 529 7.15 20.33 -13.87
N GLU A 530 7.98 21.24 -14.34
CA GLU A 530 8.34 21.36 -15.76
C GLU A 530 8.88 20.04 -16.36
N ARG A 531 9.55 19.22 -15.54
CA ARG A 531 10.17 17.95 -15.95
C ARG A 531 9.26 16.73 -15.83
N LEU A 532 8.07 16.89 -15.28
CA LEU A 532 7.01 15.89 -15.25
C LEU A 532 6.18 15.91 -16.54
N PRO A 533 5.50 14.80 -16.89
CA PRO A 533 4.60 14.78 -18.04
C PRO A 533 3.50 15.84 -17.90
N GLU A 534 2.96 16.29 -19.04
CA GLU A 534 1.85 17.26 -19.05
C GLU A 534 0.59 16.74 -18.36
N ARG A 535 0.39 15.42 -18.40
CA ARG A 535 -0.74 14.72 -17.79
C ARG A 535 -0.26 13.85 -16.64
N MET A 536 -0.67 14.21 -15.45
CA MET A 536 -0.40 13.51 -14.20
C MET A 536 -1.66 12.76 -13.76
N ARG A 537 -1.49 11.54 -13.25
CA ARG A 537 -2.61 10.77 -12.70
C ARG A 537 -2.93 11.21 -11.28
N ARG A 538 -1.91 11.40 -10.44
CA ARG A 538 -2.10 11.77 -9.05
C ARG A 538 -0.90 12.57 -8.54
N LEU A 539 -1.18 13.68 -7.87
CA LEU A 539 -0.23 14.38 -7.02
C LEU A 539 -0.85 14.51 -5.64
N HIS A 540 -0.20 13.97 -4.61
CA HIS A 540 -0.58 14.15 -3.22
C HIS A 540 0.60 14.78 -2.48
N GLN A 541 0.37 15.95 -1.91
CA GLN A 541 1.29 16.65 -1.03
C GLN A 541 0.66 16.71 0.36
N GLU A 542 1.32 16.14 1.35
CA GLU A 542 0.89 16.14 2.75
C GLU A 542 1.99 16.80 3.57
N ARG A 543 1.69 17.89 4.30
CA ARG A 543 2.66 18.58 5.16
C ARG A 543 3.96 18.97 4.45
N VAL A 544 3.87 19.35 3.18
CA VAL A 544 5.03 19.88 2.43
C VAL A 544 5.35 21.27 2.98
N ASN A 545 6.61 21.51 3.32
CA ASN A 545 7.09 22.79 3.84
C ASN A 545 7.79 23.59 2.73
N LEU A 546 7.25 24.78 2.41
CA LEU A 546 7.84 25.69 1.44
C LEU A 546 8.86 26.61 2.13
N ARG A 547 10.15 26.41 1.83
CA ARG A 547 11.25 27.17 2.45
C ARG A 547 11.45 28.57 1.84
N SER A 548 11.06 28.75 0.59
CA SER A 548 11.20 30.02 -0.12
C SER A 548 10.15 30.16 -1.23
N GLY A 549 9.76 31.41 -1.52
CA GLY A 549 8.63 31.74 -2.41
C GLY A 549 7.29 31.72 -1.68
N THR A 550 6.20 31.80 -2.46
CA THR A 550 4.84 31.88 -1.93
C THR A 550 4.00 30.65 -2.31
N TRP A 551 3.07 30.21 -1.46
CA TRP A 551 2.13 29.15 -1.83
C TRP A 551 1.21 29.58 -2.97
N LYS A 552 0.98 30.88 -3.11
CA LYS A 552 0.28 31.50 -4.25
C LYS A 552 0.95 31.13 -5.58
N GLU A 553 2.27 31.33 -5.68
CA GLU A 553 3.05 30.95 -6.87
C GLU A 553 3.10 29.43 -7.08
N VAL A 554 3.12 28.65 -5.99
CA VAL A 554 3.02 27.18 -6.07
C VAL A 554 1.70 26.75 -6.70
N LEU A 555 0.56 27.32 -6.27
CA LEU A 555 -0.74 27.01 -6.86
C LEU A 555 -0.81 27.38 -8.34
N ASP A 556 -0.28 28.55 -8.71
CA ASP A 556 -0.21 28.99 -10.11
C ASP A 556 0.63 27.99 -10.95
N ALA A 557 1.81 27.58 -10.44
CA ALA A 557 2.67 26.61 -11.12
C ALA A 557 2.04 25.22 -11.23
N LEU A 558 1.30 24.77 -10.21
CA LEU A 558 0.55 23.53 -10.25
C LEU A 558 -0.56 23.60 -11.30
N GLN A 559 -1.30 24.72 -11.40
CA GLN A 559 -2.38 24.89 -12.37
C GLN A 559 -1.94 24.75 -13.84
N GLU A 560 -0.65 24.98 -14.16
CA GLU A 560 -0.11 24.77 -15.51
C GLU A 560 -0.07 23.30 -15.95
N LYS A 561 -0.27 22.35 -15.03
CA LYS A 561 -0.30 20.91 -15.31
C LYS A 561 -1.72 20.34 -15.25
N ARG A 562 -1.94 19.25 -15.98
CA ARG A 562 -3.23 18.54 -15.97
C ARG A 562 -3.15 17.34 -15.05
N TYR A 563 -3.93 17.36 -13.98
CA TYR A 563 -4.03 16.25 -13.05
C TYR A 563 -5.39 15.58 -13.16
N ARG A 564 -5.43 14.26 -12.94
CA ARG A 564 -6.69 13.57 -12.68
C ARG A 564 -7.11 13.69 -11.20
N ALA A 565 -6.15 13.79 -10.29
CA ALA A 565 -6.39 14.06 -8.88
C ALA A 565 -5.20 14.83 -8.29
N VAL A 566 -5.50 15.91 -7.58
CA VAL A 566 -4.54 16.64 -6.73
C VAL A 566 -5.08 16.65 -5.33
N ILE A 567 -4.22 16.34 -4.37
CA ILE A 567 -4.54 16.40 -2.96
C ILE A 567 -3.46 17.23 -2.26
N LEU A 568 -3.86 18.29 -1.58
CA LEU A 568 -3.03 19.13 -0.73
C LEU A 568 -3.57 19.00 0.70
N SER A 569 -2.78 18.40 1.59
CA SER A 569 -3.15 18.20 2.99
C SER A 569 -2.14 18.89 3.88
N GLU A 570 -2.61 19.85 4.67
CA GLU A 570 -1.80 20.60 5.64
C GLU A 570 -0.51 21.26 5.07
N PRO A 571 -0.54 22.07 3.99
CA PRO A 571 0.65 22.80 3.52
C PRO A 571 1.25 23.71 4.61
N ARG A 572 2.59 23.85 4.63
CA ARG A 572 3.35 24.62 5.63
C ARG A 572 4.37 25.57 4.98
N GLY A 573 4.86 26.53 5.74
CA GLY A 573 5.84 27.52 5.29
C GLY A 573 5.19 28.70 4.55
N ALA A 574 5.97 29.76 4.37
CA ALA A 574 5.54 31.02 3.72
C ALA A 574 4.23 31.56 4.33
N GLU A 575 3.25 31.96 3.51
CA GLU A 575 2.00 32.57 3.99
C GLU A 575 1.15 31.63 4.84
N CYS A 576 1.36 30.30 4.75
CA CYS A 576 0.57 29.33 5.49
C CYS A 576 0.84 29.39 7.00
N ASP A 577 2.06 29.72 7.42
CA ASP A 577 2.43 29.75 8.85
C ASP A 577 1.88 30.99 9.57
N ASP A 578 1.65 32.08 8.82
CA ASP A 578 1.12 33.35 9.33
C ASP A 578 -0.39 33.51 9.08
N MET A 579 -1.04 32.52 8.46
CA MET A 579 -2.46 32.55 8.12
C MET A 579 -3.34 32.32 9.35
N SER A 580 -4.52 32.94 9.39
CA SER A 580 -5.53 32.61 10.41
C SER A 580 -6.06 31.19 10.20
N ASP A 581 -6.37 30.46 11.29
CA ASP A 581 -6.95 29.12 11.19
C ASP A 581 -8.24 29.10 10.32
N GLU A 582 -9.06 30.16 10.41
CA GLU A 582 -10.28 30.31 9.62
C GLU A 582 -10.00 30.42 8.12
N ASP A 583 -9.02 31.24 7.73
CA ASP A 583 -8.64 31.38 6.31
C ASP A 583 -7.94 30.12 5.79
N TYR A 584 -7.13 29.48 6.63
CA TYR A 584 -6.42 28.24 6.32
C TYR A 584 -7.41 27.11 6.04
N ASP A 585 -8.34 26.86 6.98
CA ASP A 585 -9.38 25.85 6.82
C ASP A 585 -10.31 26.15 5.64
N ARG A 586 -10.58 27.43 5.36
CA ARG A 586 -11.34 27.81 4.18
C ARG A 586 -10.62 27.46 2.87
N ILE A 587 -9.30 27.66 2.79
CA ILE A 587 -8.53 27.51 1.55
C ILE A 587 -8.05 26.08 1.33
N PHE A 588 -7.50 25.46 2.37
CA PHE A 588 -6.86 24.14 2.34
C PHE A 588 -7.64 23.07 3.10
N GLY A 589 -8.52 23.47 4.03
CA GLY A 589 -9.40 22.55 4.72
C GLY A 589 -10.43 21.91 3.80
N LYS A 590 -10.91 20.74 4.21
CA LYS A 590 -11.97 20.00 3.52
C LYS A 590 -13.24 20.18 4.31
N ASP A 591 -14.20 20.89 3.72
CA ASP A 591 -15.47 21.15 4.37
C ASP A 591 -16.21 19.82 4.61
N SER A 592 -16.60 19.54 5.85
CA SER A 592 -17.22 18.24 6.23
C SER A 592 -18.59 18.01 5.59
N THR A 593 -19.11 18.98 4.84
CA THR A 593 -20.36 18.87 4.09
C THR A 593 -20.11 18.45 2.64
N MET A 594 -20.76 17.34 2.25
CA MET A 594 -20.91 16.59 0.98
C MET A 594 -20.46 17.15 -0.39
N LEU A 595 -20.10 18.43 -0.56
CA LEU A 595 -19.25 18.93 -1.67
C LEU A 595 -17.74 18.92 -1.34
N GLY A 596 -17.35 18.72 -0.07
CA GLY A 596 -15.98 18.89 0.43
C GLY A 596 -15.03 17.70 0.25
N CYS A 597 -14.94 17.14 -0.95
CA CYS A 597 -13.83 16.23 -1.28
C CYS A 597 -12.56 17.00 -1.69
N LEU A 598 -12.71 18.24 -2.16
CA LEU A 598 -11.63 19.10 -2.60
C LEU A 598 -11.65 20.44 -1.86
N SER A 599 -10.48 20.94 -1.47
CA SER A 599 -10.30 22.29 -0.92
C SER A 599 -10.39 23.35 -2.02
N LEU A 600 -10.52 24.64 -1.67
CA LEU A 600 -10.53 25.73 -2.66
C LEU A 600 -9.24 25.75 -3.48
N ALA A 601 -8.10 25.45 -2.86
CA ALA A 601 -6.82 25.32 -3.53
C ALA A 601 -6.81 24.17 -4.56
N GLU A 602 -7.32 22.99 -4.18
CA GLU A 602 -7.41 21.83 -5.07
C GLU A 602 -8.39 22.06 -6.24
N LEU A 603 -9.51 22.76 -5.98
CA LEU A 603 -10.46 23.18 -7.01
C LEU A 603 -9.84 24.15 -8.01
N TYR A 604 -9.04 25.12 -7.54
CA TYR A 604 -8.33 26.07 -8.38
C TYR A 604 -7.35 25.37 -9.33
N ILE A 605 -6.58 24.40 -8.82
CA ILE A 605 -5.63 23.62 -9.64
C ILE A 605 -6.38 22.75 -10.66
N SER A 606 -7.48 22.13 -10.25
CA SER A 606 -8.24 21.18 -11.09
C SER A 606 -9.14 21.86 -12.13
N SER A 607 -9.42 23.16 -11.98
CA SER A 607 -10.37 23.90 -12.83
C SER A 607 -9.67 24.91 -13.74
N PRO A 608 -9.48 24.61 -15.05
CA PRO A 608 -8.84 25.53 -15.99
C PRO A 608 -9.57 26.88 -16.15
N ASN A 609 -10.87 26.92 -15.81
CA ASN A 609 -11.72 28.09 -15.93
C ASN A 609 -11.61 29.05 -14.72
N MET A 610 -10.87 28.70 -13.67
CA MET A 610 -10.67 29.52 -12.47
C MET A 610 -9.32 30.24 -12.44
N ARG A 611 -8.61 30.36 -13.58
CA ARG A 611 -7.27 30.97 -13.69
C ARG A 611 -7.14 32.35 -13.02
N ASP A 612 -8.21 33.14 -13.02
CA ASP A 612 -8.20 34.50 -12.46
C ASP A 612 -8.55 34.57 -10.96
N HIS A 613 -8.79 33.42 -10.29
CA HIS A 613 -9.28 33.35 -8.91
C HIS A 613 -8.39 32.46 -8.02
N ASN A 614 -7.09 32.77 -7.95
CA ASN A 614 -6.22 32.14 -6.95
C ASN A 614 -6.72 32.50 -5.54
N PRO A 615 -7.09 31.51 -4.70
CA PRO A 615 -7.72 31.77 -3.41
C PRO A 615 -6.82 32.53 -2.43
N LEU A 616 -5.49 32.48 -2.61
CA LEU A 616 -4.53 33.22 -1.80
C LEU A 616 -4.41 34.70 -2.21
N ARG A 617 -4.71 35.06 -3.47
CA ARG A 617 -4.75 36.47 -3.91
C ARG A 617 -5.95 37.21 -3.31
N ALA A 618 -7.07 36.52 -3.12
CA ALA A 618 -8.28 37.11 -2.53
C ALA A 618 -8.10 37.54 -1.06
N LEU A 619 -7.10 37.00 -0.35
CA LEU A 619 -6.72 37.42 0.99
C LEU A 619 -5.94 38.75 1.01
N GLU A 620 -5.12 38.98 -0.02
CA GLU A 620 -4.29 40.19 -0.14
C GLU A 620 -5.13 41.44 -0.49
N ASP A 621 -6.21 41.26 -1.25
CA ASP A 621 -7.04 42.37 -1.74
C ASP A 621 -8.00 42.97 -0.69
N GLY A 622 -8.19 42.29 0.45
CA GLY A 622 -9.11 42.70 1.51
C GLY A 622 -10.58 42.87 1.04
N PRO A 623 -11.54 43.09 1.95
CA PRO A 623 -12.83 43.60 1.54
C PRO A 623 -12.61 45.04 1.06
N GLY A 624 -12.42 45.23 -0.24
CA GLY A 624 -12.50 46.55 -0.87
C GLY A 624 -13.78 47.25 -0.42
N PRO A 625 -13.75 48.58 -0.20
CA PRO A 625 -14.88 49.29 0.37
C PRO A 625 -16.12 49.03 -0.47
N SER A 626 -17.12 48.44 0.15
CA SER A 626 -18.48 48.37 -0.35
C SER A 626 -18.88 49.78 -0.78
N THR A 627 -18.87 50.05 -2.09
CA THR A 627 -19.51 51.22 -2.67
C THR A 627 -21.01 51.04 -2.47
N VAL A 628 -21.50 51.62 -1.39
CA VAL A 628 -22.87 52.05 -1.24
C VAL A 628 -23.03 53.27 -2.15
N ASP A 629 -23.58 53.03 -3.35
CA ASP A 629 -24.72 53.74 -3.97
C ASP A 629 -24.90 53.33 -5.44
#